data_AF-A0A927TTU6-F1
#
_entry.id   AF-A0A927TTU6-F1
#
_cell.length_a   1.000
_cell.length_b   1.000
_cell.length_c   1.000
_cell.angle_alpha   90.00
_cell.angle_beta   90.00
_cell.angle_gamma   90.00
#
_symmetry.space_group_name_H-M   'P 1'
#
loop_
_entity.id
_entity.type
_entity.pdbx_description
1 polymer ?
#
loop_
_entity_poly.entity_id
_entity_poly.type
_entity_poly.pdbx_seq_one_letter_code
_entity_poly.pdbx_strand_id
1 'polypeptide(L)'
;MNEISDEVNSLIEAVKQSETYREYDRQKNRVKAMPELKAQIDAYRTKNFELQSMEDDESLQEKLEAFAEEYADFVEQPPVREFLSAEVALCVMMQEVTNRLIGSLDFE
;
A
#
# COMPACT_ATOMS: atom_id res chain seq x y z
N MET A 1 -0.98 30.83 12.00
CA MET A 1 -1.22 29.57 11.27
C MET A 1 -0.48 29.68 9.96
N ASN A 2 0.21 28.61 9.58
CA ASN A 2 1.02 28.58 8.37
C ASN A 2 0.07 28.16 7.25
N GLU A 3 -0.17 29.01 6.24
CA GLU A 3 -1.14 28.76 5.16
C GLU A 3 -0.94 27.36 4.56
N ILE A 4 0.30 26.98 4.26
CA ILE A 4 0.63 25.60 3.81
C ILE A 4 0.09 24.49 4.74
N SER A 5 0.09 24.70 6.06
CA SER A 5 -0.46 23.72 7.01
C SER A 5 -1.98 23.56 6.88
N ASP A 6 -2.70 24.62 6.55
CA ASP A 6 -4.16 24.60 6.44
C ASP A 6 -4.57 23.90 5.13
N GLU A 7 -3.82 24.08 4.04
CA GLU A 7 -4.10 23.43 2.76
C GLU A 7 -3.71 21.94 2.81
N VAL A 8 -2.63 21.59 3.52
CA VAL A 8 -2.27 20.19 3.79
C VAL A 8 -3.37 19.51 4.59
N ASN A 9 -3.92 20.16 5.63
CA ASN A 9 -5.06 19.62 6.38
C ASN A 9 -6.28 19.40 5.48
N SER A 10 -6.56 20.36 4.58
CA SER A 10 -7.65 20.24 3.61
C SER A 10 -7.44 19.06 2.64
N LEU A 11 -6.21 18.86 2.17
CA LEU A 11 -5.84 17.72 1.33
C LEU A 11 -6.00 16.39 2.07
N ILE A 12 -5.57 16.33 3.34
CA ILE A 12 -5.74 15.14 4.19
C ILE A 12 -7.22 14.78 4.31
N GLU A 13 -8.09 15.76 4.57
CA GLU A 13 -9.52 15.50 4.68
C GLU A 13 -10.14 15.08 3.35
N ALA A 14 -9.72 15.67 2.23
CA ALA A 14 -10.15 15.23 0.90
C ALA A 14 -9.73 13.78 0.60
N VAL A 15 -8.49 13.41 0.94
CA VAL A 15 -7.99 12.03 0.82
C VAL A 15 -8.83 11.09 1.68
N LYS A 16 -9.11 11.44 2.94
CA LYS A 16 -9.96 10.61 3.82
C LYS A 16 -11.39 10.45 3.31
N GLN A 17 -11.92 11.45 2.62
CA GLN A 17 -13.25 11.42 2.03
C GLN A 17 -13.32 10.64 0.70
N SER A 18 -12.18 10.44 0.03
CA SER A 18 -12.10 9.68 -1.22
C SER A 18 -12.63 8.25 -1.04
N GLU A 19 -13.27 7.73 -2.09
CA GLU A 19 -13.75 6.34 -2.09
C GLU A 19 -12.60 5.35 -1.91
N THR A 20 -11.44 5.65 -2.50
CA THR A 20 -10.21 4.85 -2.38
C THR A 20 -9.78 4.67 -0.93
N TYR A 21 -9.69 5.75 -0.15
CA TYR A 21 -9.31 5.67 1.26
C TYR A 21 -10.37 4.96 2.10
N ARG A 22 -11.66 5.25 1.84
CA ARG A 22 -12.76 4.64 2.60
C ARG A 22 -12.86 3.13 2.35
N GLU A 23 -12.59 2.69 1.12
CA GLU A 23 -12.54 1.28 0.79
C GLU A 23 -11.33 0.60 1.44
N TYR A 24 -10.15 1.24 1.40
CA TYR A 24 -8.98 0.76 2.15
C TYR A 24 -9.28 0.62 3.65
N ASP A 25 -9.88 1.63 4.29
CA ASP A 25 -10.19 1.58 5.72
C ASP A 25 -11.22 0.49 6.05
N ARG A 26 -12.22 0.28 5.18
CA ARG A 26 -13.18 -0.82 5.31
C ARG A 26 -12.49 -2.17 5.26
N GLN A 27 -11.65 -2.42 4.26
CA GLN A 27 -10.94 -3.69 4.11
C GLN A 27 -9.93 -3.91 5.24
N LYS A 28 -9.24 -2.85 5.67
CA LYS A 28 -8.35 -2.88 6.84
C LYS A 28 -9.10 -3.30 8.11
N ASN A 29 -10.28 -2.74 8.36
CA ASN A 29 -11.10 -3.10 9.52
C ASN A 29 -11.61 -4.54 9.43
N ARG A 30 -11.95 -5.03 8.23
CA ARG A 30 -12.35 -6.41 8.00
C ARG A 30 -11.22 -7.40 8.29
N VAL A 31 -10.01 -7.13 7.79
CA VAL A 31 -8.81 -7.92 8.11
C VAL A 31 -8.47 -7.86 9.60
N LYS A 32 -8.63 -6.70 10.24
CA LYS A 32 -8.38 -6.53 11.68
C LYS A 32 -9.32 -7.37 12.56
N ALA A 33 -10.52 -7.67 12.08
CA ALA A 33 -11.44 -8.58 12.77
C ALA A 33 -11.02 -10.06 12.69
N MET A 34 -10.03 -10.39 11.85
CA MET A 34 -9.52 -11.75 11.62
C MET A 34 -8.03 -11.82 12.00
N PRO A 35 -7.70 -12.06 13.28
CA PRO A 35 -6.31 -11.96 13.78
C PRO A 35 -5.34 -12.93 13.09
N GLU A 36 -5.80 -14.15 12.76
CA GLU A 36 -4.97 -15.13 12.04
C GLU A 36 -4.64 -14.66 10.63
N LEU A 37 -5.64 -14.13 9.90
CA LEU A 37 -5.45 -13.58 8.56
C LEU A 37 -4.52 -12.36 8.57
N LYS A 38 -4.70 -11.49 9.56
CA LYS A 38 -3.84 -10.32 9.74
C LYS A 38 -2.39 -10.74 9.97
N ALA A 39 -2.13 -11.75 10.79
CA ALA A 39 -0.78 -12.24 11.01
C ALA A 39 -0.12 -12.77 9.72
N GLN A 40 -0.88 -13.47 8.87
CA GLN A 40 -0.39 -13.95 7.57
C GLN A 40 -0.11 -12.79 6.61
N ILE A 41 -0.96 -11.77 6.55
CA ILE A 41 -0.75 -10.57 5.73
C ILE A 41 0.50 -9.80 6.21
N ASP A 42 0.68 -9.66 7.52
CA ASP A 42 1.85 -8.99 8.09
C ASP A 42 3.15 -9.75 7.77
N ALA A 43 3.12 -11.10 7.82
CA ALA A 43 4.23 -11.95 7.42
C ALA A 43 4.56 -11.81 5.93
N TYR A 44 3.53 -11.84 5.07
CA TYR A 44 3.65 -11.59 3.64
C TYR A 44 4.30 -10.22 3.35
N ARG A 45 3.86 -9.17 4.04
CA ARG A 45 4.42 -7.82 3.88
C ARG A 45 5.87 -7.73 4.29
N THR A 46 6.22 -8.35 5.42
CA THR A 46 7.60 -8.36 5.93
C THR A 46 8.52 -9.04 4.92
N LYS A 47 8.13 -10.23 4.46
CA LYS A 47 8.89 -11.00 3.47
C LYS A 47 9.00 -10.26 2.13
N ASN A 48 7.91 -9.62 1.68
CA ASN A 48 7.92 -8.80 0.46
C ASN A 48 8.86 -7.58 0.59
N PHE A 49 8.84 -6.91 1.74
CA PHE A 49 9.74 -5.78 2.00
C PHE A 49 11.21 -6.21 2.07
N GLU A 50 11.50 -7.31 2.76
CA GLU A 50 12.85 -7.89 2.83
C GLU A 50 13.37 -8.23 1.44
N LEU A 51 12.54 -8.88 0.60
CA LEU A 51 12.90 -9.20 -0.79
C LEU A 51 13.15 -7.94 -1.61
N GLN A 52 12.27 -6.94 -1.54
CA GLN A 52 12.42 -5.68 -2.29
C GLN A 52 13.60 -4.82 -1.82
N SER A 53 14.05 -5.03 -0.57
CA SER A 53 15.20 -4.30 0.00
C SER A 53 16.56 -4.95 -0.33
N MET A 54 16.56 -6.14 -0.93
CA MET A 54 17.79 -6.78 -1.42
C MET A 54 18.21 -6.12 -2.74
N GLU A 55 18.91 -4.98 -2.65
CA GLU A 55 19.62 -4.42 -3.80
C GLU A 55 20.84 -5.31 -4.13
N ASP A 56 21.04 -5.66 -5.41
CA ASP A 56 22.19 -6.43 -5.94
C ASP A 56 22.26 -7.96 -5.64
N ASP A 57 21.15 -8.69 -5.81
CA ASP A 57 21.18 -10.16 -5.87
C ASP A 57 20.80 -10.66 -7.28
N GLU A 58 21.71 -11.37 -7.96
CA GLU A 58 21.45 -11.99 -9.27
C GLU A 58 20.28 -12.99 -9.21
N SER A 59 19.97 -13.54 -8.03
CA SER A 59 18.83 -14.44 -7.79
C SER A 59 17.56 -13.73 -7.30
N LEU A 60 17.53 -12.39 -7.25
CA LEU A 60 16.37 -11.64 -6.75
C LEU A 60 15.10 -11.95 -7.55
N GLN A 61 15.21 -12.05 -8.87
CA GLN A 61 14.07 -12.41 -9.73
C GLN A 61 13.52 -13.80 -9.41
N GLU A 62 14.39 -14.81 -9.27
CA GLU A 62 13.98 -16.18 -8.91
C GLU A 62 13.34 -16.23 -7.52
N LYS A 63 13.86 -15.47 -6.54
CA LYS A 63 13.29 -15.37 -5.20
C LYS A 63 11.93 -14.69 -5.19
N LEU A 64 11.73 -13.67 -6.02
CA LEU A 64 10.45 -12.99 -6.18
C LEU A 64 9.42 -13.92 -6.85
N GLU A 65 9.81 -14.67 -7.87
CA GLU A 65 8.93 -15.65 -8.53
C GLU A 65 8.54 -16.78 -7.58
N ALA A 66 9.49 -17.36 -6.85
CA ALA A 66 9.22 -18.40 -5.86
C ALA A 66 8.30 -17.89 -4.74
N PHE A 67 8.49 -16.65 -4.29
CA PHE A 67 7.62 -16.01 -3.31
C PHE A 67 6.21 -15.77 -3.87
N ALA A 68 6.10 -15.32 -5.12
CA ALA A 68 4.80 -15.13 -5.77
C ALA A 68 4.04 -16.46 -5.92
N GLU A 69 4.72 -17.56 -6.23
CA GLU A 69 4.13 -18.89 -6.32
C GLU A 69 3.72 -19.42 -4.93
N GLU A 70 4.58 -19.30 -3.91
CA GLU A 70 4.30 -19.73 -2.53
C GLU A 70 3.05 -19.04 -1.95
N TYR A 71 2.86 -17.76 -2.27
CA TYR A 71 1.74 -16.95 -1.77
C TYR A 71 0.59 -16.81 -2.77
N ALA A 72 0.61 -17.50 -3.91
CA ALA A 72 -0.43 -17.39 -4.94
C ALA A 72 -1.82 -17.69 -4.36
N ASP A 73 -1.98 -18.86 -3.73
CA ASP A 73 -3.23 -19.29 -3.10
C ASP A 73 -3.67 -18.35 -1.97
N PHE A 74 -2.70 -17.76 -1.25
CA PHE A 74 -2.97 -16.82 -0.16
C PHE A 74 -3.49 -15.48 -0.68
N VAL A 75 -2.86 -14.94 -1.72
CA VAL A 75 -3.27 -13.68 -2.36
C VAL A 75 -4.61 -13.83 -3.08
N GLU A 76 -4.95 -15.03 -3.57
CA GLU A 76 -6.25 -15.29 -4.19
C GLU A 76 -7.42 -15.34 -3.20
N GLN A 77 -7.17 -15.52 -1.90
CA GLN A 77 -8.23 -15.52 -0.90
C GLN A 77 -9.01 -14.20 -0.96
N PRO A 78 -10.35 -14.22 -1.10
CA PRO A 78 -11.15 -13.01 -1.26
C PRO A 78 -10.84 -11.88 -0.25
N PRO A 79 -10.74 -12.14 1.07
CA PRO A 79 -10.45 -11.05 2.02
C PRO A 79 -9.02 -10.50 1.90
N VAL A 80 -8.05 -11.30 1.45
CA VAL A 80 -6.67 -10.87 1.23
C VAL A 80 -6.58 -10.06 -0.06
N ARG A 81 -7.15 -10.59 -1.15
CA ARG A 81 -7.19 -9.94 -2.45
C ARG A 81 -7.85 -8.56 -2.38
N GLU A 82 -9.02 -8.47 -1.76
CA GLU A 82 -9.74 -7.21 -1.61
C GLU A 82 -8.92 -6.18 -0.82
N PHE A 83 -8.26 -6.61 0.26
CA PHE A 83 -7.42 -5.76 1.07
C PHE A 83 -6.16 -5.27 0.35
N LEU A 84 -5.42 -6.18 -0.29
CA LEU A 84 -4.21 -5.84 -1.05
C LEU A 84 -4.54 -4.95 -2.26
N SER A 85 -5.65 -5.23 -2.95
CA SER A 85 -6.10 -4.38 -4.07
C SER A 85 -6.45 -2.96 -3.60
N ALA A 86 -7.15 -2.83 -2.46
CA ALA A 86 -7.47 -1.52 -1.89
C ALA A 86 -6.22 -0.76 -1.42
N GLU A 87 -5.23 -1.48 -0.87
CA GLU A 87 -3.94 -0.90 -0.50
C GLU A 87 -3.16 -0.38 -1.72
N VAL A 88 -3.06 -1.17 -2.79
CA VAL A 88 -2.39 -0.75 -4.03
C VAL A 88 -3.09 0.48 -4.61
N ALA A 89 -4.43 0.48 -4.67
CA ALA A 89 -5.19 1.62 -5.17
C ALA A 89 -4.91 2.90 -4.35
N LEU A 90 -4.84 2.79 -3.02
CA LEU A 90 -4.48 3.91 -2.16
C LEU A 90 -3.04 4.39 -2.41
N CYS A 91 -2.10 3.46 -2.56
CA CYS A 91 -0.70 3.77 -2.81
C CYS A 91 -0.52 4.52 -4.14
N VAL A 92 -1.16 4.05 -5.21
CA VAL A 92 -1.15 4.72 -6.53
C VAL A 92 -1.73 6.14 -6.43
N MET A 93 -2.89 6.30 -5.78
CA MET A 93 -3.50 7.62 -5.59
C MET A 93 -2.58 8.57 -4.81
N MET A 94 -1.94 8.10 -3.74
CA MET A 94 -1.00 8.91 -2.96
C MET A 94 0.25 9.28 -3.76
N GLN A 95 0.79 8.35 -4.55
CA GLN A 95 1.91 8.62 -5.44
C GLN A 95 1.55 9.68 -6.49
N GLU A 96 0.36 9.62 -7.09
CA GLU A 96 -0.10 10.65 -8.03
C GLU A 96 -0.20 12.03 -7.36
N VAL A 97 -0.74 12.10 -6.15
CA VAL A 97 -0.83 13.36 -5.37
C VAL A 97 0.57 13.90 -5.07
N THR A 98 1.47 13.06 -4.55
CA THR A 98 2.84 13.46 -4.22
C THR A 98 3.62 13.87 -5.46
N ASN A 99 3.51 13.13 -6.57
CA ASN A 99 4.19 13.45 -7.83
C ASN A 99 3.67 14.76 -8.42
N ARG A 100 2.37 15.05 -8.32
CA ARG A 100 1.82 16.35 -8.72
C ARG A 100 2.34 17.49 -7.85
N LEU A 101 2.42 17.29 -6.53
CA LEU A 101 2.95 18.29 -5.60
C LEU A 101 4.42 18.57 -5.91
N ILE A 102 5.27 17.54 -5.93
CA ILE A 102 6.71 17.68 -6.16
C ILE A 102 6.99 18.17 -7.59
N GLY A 103 6.31 17.62 -8.60
CA GLY A 103 6.51 18.02 -9.99
C GLY A 103 6.02 19.43 -10.35
N SER A 104 5.19 20.04 -9.49
CA SER A 104 4.78 21.45 -9.64
C SER A 104 5.72 22.41 -8.92
N LEU A 105 6.66 21.88 -8.10
CA LEU A 105 7.68 22.68 -7.44
C LEU A 105 8.90 22.74 -8.36
N ASP A 106 9.26 23.94 -8.79
CA ASP A 106 10.52 24.17 -9.49
C ASP A 106 11.66 24.13 -8.46
N PHE A 107 12.58 23.18 -8.64
CA PHE A 107 13.75 23.00 -7.78
C PHE A 107 15.05 23.51 -8.44
N GLU A 108 14.93 24.34 -9.50
CA GLU A 108 16.05 25.08 -10.09
C GLU A 108 16.55 26.23 -9.21
#